data_AF-A0A015ITZ2-F1
#
_entry.id   AF-A0A015ITZ2-F1
#
_cell.length_a   1.000
_cell.length_b   1.000
_cell.length_c   1.000
_cell.angle_alpha   90.00
_cell.angle_beta   90.00
_cell.angle_gamma   90.00
#
_symmetry.space_group_name_H-M   'P 1'
#
loop_
_entity.id
_entity.type
_entity.pdbx_description
1 polymer ?
#
loop_
_entity_poly.entity_id
_entity_poly.type
_entity_poly.pdbx_seq_one_letter_code
_entity_poly.pdbx_strand_id
1 'polypeptide(L)'
;MSDFFYLDVNIPNLSNLNYLTFSDLKSQVNLPLSIFHISELGGVNKDLIFILEGVHWNDSETNYIYSFNTKTNELSVPIVQGKVPPTRKGISSVIYEGKIYLFGGHNGADVDALYYNNFDVFDTINLNWQVGSLINSPVTRTLYSAILVNGIIYYIGGKTQVNVYTPLTEVYVALPTRYFKYD
;
A
#
# COMPACT_ATOMS: atom_id res chain seq x y z
N MET A 1 -16.32 2.34 14.21
CA MET A 1 -15.52 3.55 13.92
C MET A 1 -14.07 3.12 13.92
N SER A 2 -13.36 3.38 12.82
CA SER A 2 -11.95 3.00 12.65
C SER A 2 -11.07 3.72 13.67
N ASP A 3 -9.97 3.10 14.08
CA ASP A 3 -8.97 3.73 14.93
C ASP A 3 -7.98 4.50 14.07
N PHE A 4 -7.58 5.69 14.53
CA PHE A 4 -6.58 6.51 13.84
C PHE A 4 -5.77 7.27 14.88
N PHE A 5 -4.48 6.95 15.00
CA PHE A 5 -3.58 7.49 16.01
C PHE A 5 -2.14 7.52 15.49
N TYR A 6 -1.28 8.30 16.13
CA TYR A 6 0.16 8.31 15.84
C TYR A 6 0.99 8.31 17.13
N LEU A 7 2.24 7.88 17.01
CA LEU A 7 3.27 7.98 18.04
C LEU A 7 4.21 9.13 17.70
N ASP A 8 4.33 10.11 18.59
CA ASP A 8 5.32 11.17 18.41
C ASP A 8 6.70 10.68 18.86
N VAL A 9 7.62 10.59 17.89
CA VAL A 9 9.02 10.20 18.11
C VAL A 9 9.97 11.39 18.13
N ASN A 10 9.47 12.61 17.90
CA ASN A 10 10.25 13.84 17.98
C ASN A 10 10.41 14.29 19.43
N ILE A 11 11.13 13.49 20.20
CA ILE A 11 11.30 13.67 21.63
C ILE A 11 12.66 14.27 22.00
N PRO A 12 12.79 15.00 23.12
CA PRO A 12 14.05 15.64 23.51
C PRO A 12 15.21 14.65 23.76
N ASN A 13 14.89 13.40 24.09
CA ASN A 13 15.89 12.38 24.41
C ASN A 13 15.41 10.96 24.00
N LEU A 14 15.97 10.42 22.93
CA LEU A 14 15.65 9.08 22.40
C LEU A 14 16.05 7.92 23.33
N SER A 15 16.93 8.14 24.32
CA SER A 15 17.26 7.11 25.31
C SER A 15 16.23 7.00 26.43
N ASN A 16 15.32 7.97 26.56
CA ASN A 16 14.25 7.94 27.54
C ASN A 16 12.89 7.82 26.85
N LEU A 17 12.43 6.58 26.69
CA LEU A 17 11.17 6.26 25.99
C LEU A 17 9.91 6.78 26.71
N ASN A 18 10.02 7.28 27.96
CA ASN A 18 8.88 7.88 28.66
C ASN A 18 8.40 9.20 28.04
N TYR A 19 9.19 9.81 27.14
CA TYR A 19 8.75 10.98 26.39
C TYR A 19 7.88 10.63 25.17
N LEU A 20 7.82 9.36 24.77
CA LEU A 20 6.99 8.94 23.64
C LEU A 20 5.51 9.03 24.03
N THR A 21 4.73 9.75 23.22
CA THR A 21 3.30 9.92 23.46
C THR A 21 2.49 9.48 22.25
N PHE A 22 1.43 8.71 22.52
CA PHE A 22 0.40 8.44 21.51
C PHE A 22 -0.62 9.58 21.49
N SER A 23 -1.01 9.98 20.28
CA SER A 23 -2.09 10.91 20.04
C SER A 23 -3.21 10.22 19.28
N ASP A 24 -4.43 10.31 19.79
CA ASP A 24 -5.63 9.79 19.14
C ASP A 24 -6.30 10.88 18.28
N LEU A 25 -6.58 10.55 17.03
CA LEU A 25 -7.24 11.42 16.05
C LEU A 25 -8.60 10.87 15.61
N LYS A 26 -9.10 9.81 16.25
CA LYS A 26 -10.37 9.15 15.92
C LYS A 26 -11.57 10.09 15.89
N SER A 27 -11.60 11.13 16.71
CA SER A 27 -12.67 12.13 16.72
C SER A 27 -12.57 13.15 15.58
N GLN A 28 -11.41 13.26 14.94
CA GLN A 28 -11.11 14.22 13.88
C GLN A 28 -11.24 13.59 12.49
N VAL A 29 -11.04 12.27 12.40
CA VAL A 29 -11.00 11.52 11.14
C VAL A 29 -12.12 10.49 11.08
N ASN A 30 -13.05 10.68 10.14
CA ASN A 30 -14.12 9.72 9.89
C ASN A 30 -13.76 8.80 8.71
N LEU A 31 -12.92 7.80 8.97
CA LEU A 31 -12.61 6.74 8.00
C LEU A 31 -13.64 5.60 8.09
N PRO A 32 -14.11 5.06 6.95
CA PRO A 32 -14.93 3.86 6.93
C PRO A 32 -14.20 2.66 7.53
N LEU A 33 -14.98 1.71 8.05
CA LEU A 33 -14.44 0.48 8.61
C LEU A 33 -13.87 -0.39 7.49
N SER A 34 -12.54 -0.38 7.37
CA SER A 34 -11.78 -1.13 6.38
C SER A 34 -10.61 -1.85 7.03
N ILE A 35 -10.21 -2.98 6.43
CA ILE A 35 -9.08 -3.80 6.88
C ILE A 35 -8.16 -4.13 5.70
N PHE A 36 -6.91 -4.46 6.00
CA PHE A 36 -5.87 -4.84 5.03
C PHE A 36 -5.52 -3.78 3.97
N HIS A 37 -5.86 -2.51 4.23
CA HIS A 37 -5.39 -1.37 3.43
C HIS A 37 -3.87 -1.20 3.59
N ILE A 38 -3.27 -0.48 2.66
CA ILE A 38 -1.90 0.04 2.74
C ILE A 38 -1.94 1.55 2.97
N SER A 39 -0.88 2.08 3.56
CA SER A 39 -0.73 3.52 3.82
C SER A 39 0.66 4.00 3.46
N GLU A 40 0.77 5.06 2.68
CA GLU A 40 2.06 5.61 2.19
C GLU A 40 2.07 7.14 2.18
N LEU A 41 3.23 7.73 2.46
CA LEU A 41 3.43 9.18 2.46
C LEU A 41 3.54 9.73 1.03
N GLY A 42 2.53 10.42 0.53
CA GLY A 42 2.51 10.97 -0.83
C GLY A 42 2.31 12.48 -0.91
N GLY A 43 1.97 12.93 -2.11
CA GLY A 43 1.74 14.33 -2.44
C GLY A 43 3.02 15.10 -2.75
N VAL A 44 2.87 16.23 -3.44
CA VAL A 44 4.00 17.07 -3.88
C VAL A 44 4.90 17.49 -2.71
N ASN A 45 4.29 17.79 -1.56
CA ASN A 45 4.98 18.28 -0.37
C ASN A 45 5.28 17.18 0.68
N LYS A 46 4.94 15.91 0.40
CA LYS A 46 5.07 14.80 1.35
C LYS A 46 4.37 15.07 2.69
N ASP A 47 3.15 15.56 2.61
CA ASP A 47 2.29 15.91 3.75
C ASP A 47 0.91 15.24 3.66
N LEU A 48 0.74 14.30 2.73
CA LEU A 48 -0.45 13.48 2.60
C LEU A 48 -0.12 12.03 2.94
N ILE A 49 -0.94 11.38 3.75
CA ILE A 49 -0.96 9.93 3.87
C ILE A 49 -2.04 9.42 2.93
N PHE A 50 -1.66 8.65 1.91
CA PHE A 50 -2.60 7.93 1.07
C PHE A 50 -2.91 6.58 1.70
N ILE A 51 -4.20 6.29 1.87
CA ILE A 51 -4.72 5.02 2.35
C ILE A 51 -5.43 4.37 1.17
N LEU A 52 -4.92 3.23 0.73
CA LEU A 52 -5.36 2.57 -0.50
C LEU A 52 -5.71 1.09 -0.24
N GLU A 53 -6.50 0.51 -1.14
CA GLU A 53 -6.77 -0.93 -1.18
C GLU A 53 -7.49 -1.44 0.09
N GLY A 54 -7.48 -2.75 0.31
CA GLY A 54 -8.15 -3.38 1.43
C GLY A 54 -9.60 -3.77 1.15
N VAL A 55 -10.33 -4.05 2.21
CA VAL A 55 -11.72 -4.55 2.15
C VAL A 55 -12.56 -3.78 3.15
N HIS A 56 -13.71 -3.27 2.70
CA HIS A 56 -14.70 -2.68 3.58
C HIS A 56 -15.50 -3.76 4.29
N TRP A 57 -15.82 -3.52 5.55
CA TRP A 57 -16.74 -4.41 6.29
C TRP A 57 -18.21 -4.13 5.95
N ASN A 58 -18.50 -2.98 5.35
CA ASN A 58 -19.83 -2.55 4.96
C ASN A 58 -19.91 -2.41 3.44
N ASP A 59 -20.90 -3.06 2.83
CA ASP A 59 -21.13 -3.10 1.38
C ASP A 59 -21.54 -1.75 0.77
N SER A 60 -21.92 -0.75 1.58
CA SER A 60 -22.26 0.58 1.04
C SER A 60 -21.04 1.44 0.70
N GLU A 61 -19.85 1.10 1.21
CA GLU A 61 -18.64 1.87 0.91
C GLU A 61 -18.01 1.35 -0.39
N THR A 62 -17.65 2.30 -1.26
CA THR A 62 -17.13 1.99 -2.60
C THR A 62 -15.78 2.64 -2.87
N ASN A 63 -15.32 3.54 -1.98
CA ASN A 63 -14.04 4.23 -2.10
C ASN A 63 -12.94 3.45 -1.39
N TYR A 64 -11.98 2.96 -2.16
CA TYR A 64 -10.80 2.27 -1.62
C TYR A 64 -9.58 3.18 -1.55
N ILE A 65 -9.77 4.50 -1.69
CA ILE A 65 -8.70 5.48 -1.76
C ILE A 65 -9.09 6.71 -0.94
N TYR A 66 -8.27 7.01 0.06
CA TYR A 66 -8.38 8.22 0.88
C TYR A 66 -7.03 8.91 0.95
N SER A 67 -7.05 10.23 1.11
CA SER A 67 -5.87 11.03 1.43
C SER A 67 -6.11 11.78 2.74
N PHE A 68 -5.20 11.63 3.69
CA PHE A 68 -5.21 12.35 4.96
C PHE A 68 -4.12 13.41 4.96
N ASN A 69 -4.48 14.68 5.16
CA ASN A 69 -3.54 15.78 5.25
C ASN A 69 -2.97 15.87 6.66
N THR A 70 -1.67 15.66 6.83
CA THR A 70 -1.02 15.61 8.16
C THR A 70 -0.85 16.99 8.80
N LYS A 71 -1.10 18.08 8.08
CA LYS A 71 -1.02 19.44 8.61
C LYS A 71 -2.38 19.95 9.08
N THR A 72 -3.45 19.59 8.38
CA THR A 72 -4.82 20.04 8.68
C THR A 72 -5.66 19.00 9.41
N ASN A 73 -5.18 17.75 9.49
CA ASN A 73 -5.92 16.58 9.95
C ASN A 73 -7.23 16.32 9.18
N GLU A 74 -7.28 16.73 7.91
CA GLU A 74 -8.45 16.55 7.07
C GLU A 74 -8.33 15.29 6.20
N LEU A 75 -9.42 14.54 6.14
CA LEU A 75 -9.57 13.41 5.23
C LEU A 75 -10.25 13.86 3.95
N SER A 76 -9.83 13.33 2.81
CA SER A 76 -10.44 13.58 1.51
C SER A 76 -10.49 12.32 0.66
N VAL A 77 -11.47 12.25 -0.24
CA VAL A 77 -11.54 11.25 -1.29
C VAL A 77 -10.99 11.89 -2.58
N PRO A 78 -9.79 11.54 -3.04
CA PRO A 78 -9.21 12.14 -4.23
C PRO A 78 -9.95 11.69 -5.50
N ILE A 79 -10.07 12.58 -6.47
CA ILE A 79 -10.56 12.23 -7.81
C ILE A 79 -9.40 11.57 -8.56
N VAL A 80 -9.49 10.27 -8.75
CA VAL A 80 -8.44 9.45 -9.37
C VAL A 80 -8.72 9.19 -10.85
N GLN A 81 -7.68 9.23 -11.66
CA GLN A 81 -7.72 8.97 -13.10
C GLN A 81 -7.08 7.62 -13.46
N GLY A 82 -7.32 7.18 -14.69
CA GLY A 82 -6.76 5.95 -15.22
C GLY A 82 -7.59 4.70 -14.89
N LYS A 83 -7.06 3.53 -15.26
CA LYS A 83 -7.73 2.26 -15.01
C LYS A 83 -7.44 1.82 -13.58
N VAL A 84 -8.43 1.99 -12.70
CA VAL A 84 -8.38 1.50 -11.32
C VAL A 84 -8.24 -0.03 -11.35
N PRO A 85 -7.20 -0.59 -10.71
CA PRO A 85 -7.03 -2.03 -10.70
C PRO A 85 -8.00 -2.70 -9.71
N PRO A 86 -8.15 -4.04 -9.74
CA PRO A 86 -8.97 -4.74 -8.76
C PRO A 86 -8.47 -4.51 -7.34
N THR A 87 -9.41 -4.41 -6.40
CA THR A 87 -9.09 -4.29 -4.99
C THR A 87 -8.43 -5.56 -4.48
N ARG A 88 -7.49 -5.41 -3.55
CA ARG A 88 -6.72 -6.53 -3.01
C ARG A 88 -6.34 -6.34 -1.55
N LYS A 89 -6.00 -7.45 -0.90
CA LYS A 89 -5.46 -7.51 0.46
C LYS A 89 -4.18 -8.34 0.51
N GLY A 90 -3.50 -8.27 1.66
CA GLY A 90 -2.27 -9.00 1.92
C GLY A 90 -1.12 -8.54 1.01
N ILE A 91 -0.99 -7.24 0.83
CA ILE A 91 0.08 -6.62 0.05
C ILE A 91 0.95 -5.76 0.98
N SER A 92 2.19 -5.55 0.58
CA SER A 92 3.07 -4.51 1.13
C SER A 92 3.39 -3.55 0.00
N SER A 93 3.20 -2.26 0.23
CA SER A 93 3.53 -1.22 -0.71
C SER A 93 4.95 -0.70 -0.51
N VAL A 94 5.44 0.01 -1.53
CA VAL A 94 6.68 0.78 -1.46
C VAL A 94 6.46 2.09 -2.20
N ILE A 95 6.82 3.21 -1.59
CA ILE A 95 6.86 4.49 -2.30
C ILE A 95 8.25 4.81 -2.87
N TYR A 96 8.28 5.25 -4.12
CA TYR A 96 9.48 5.77 -4.77
C TYR A 96 9.11 6.91 -5.72
N GLU A 97 9.79 8.07 -5.58
CA GLU A 97 9.58 9.26 -6.42
C GLU A 97 8.11 9.71 -6.53
N GLY A 98 7.38 9.69 -5.41
CA GLY A 98 5.97 10.10 -5.36
C GLY A 98 4.99 9.08 -5.94
N LYS A 99 5.46 7.87 -6.28
CA LYS A 99 4.64 6.78 -6.80
C LYS A 99 4.64 5.60 -5.84
N ILE A 100 3.46 5.06 -5.59
CA ILE A 100 3.25 3.88 -4.74
C ILE A 100 3.21 2.65 -5.64
N TYR A 101 4.09 1.70 -5.36
CA TYR A 101 4.27 0.49 -6.13
C TYR A 101 3.67 -0.71 -5.40
N LEU A 102 2.77 -1.41 -6.09
CA LEU A 102 2.03 -2.56 -5.59
C LEU A 102 2.32 -3.79 -6.43
N PHE A 103 2.43 -4.96 -5.81
CA PHE A 103 2.60 -6.23 -6.52
C PHE A 103 1.68 -7.32 -5.96
N GLY A 104 1.09 -8.12 -6.83
CA GLY A 104 0.28 -9.26 -6.42
C GLY A 104 -0.87 -8.89 -5.49
N GLY A 105 -1.02 -9.61 -4.38
CA GLY A 105 -2.16 -9.55 -3.48
C GLY A 105 -3.18 -10.64 -3.78
N HIS A 106 -4.30 -10.61 -3.05
CA HIS A 106 -5.45 -11.45 -3.37
C HIS A 106 -6.77 -10.75 -3.05
N ASN A 107 -7.85 -11.21 -3.68
CA ASN A 107 -9.23 -10.86 -3.35
C ASN A 107 -10.02 -12.13 -3.02
N GLY A 108 -11.11 -12.03 -2.27
CA GLY A 108 -11.89 -13.15 -1.78
C GLY A 108 -11.31 -13.79 -0.51
N ALA A 109 -11.86 -14.92 -0.12
CA ALA A 109 -11.44 -15.69 1.05
C ALA A 109 -11.41 -17.19 0.71
N ASP A 110 -10.66 -17.94 1.50
CA ASP A 110 -10.56 -19.39 1.42
C ASP A 110 -10.24 -19.90 0.01
N VAL A 111 -10.93 -20.95 -0.42
CA VAL A 111 -10.68 -21.67 -1.69
C VAL A 111 -11.01 -20.84 -2.93
N ASP A 112 -11.86 -19.82 -2.80
CA ASP A 112 -12.28 -18.96 -3.90
C ASP A 112 -11.43 -17.69 -4.03
N ALA A 113 -10.35 -17.58 -3.24
CA ALA A 113 -9.46 -16.44 -3.30
C ALA A 113 -8.74 -16.35 -4.65
N LEU A 114 -8.88 -15.22 -5.32
CA LEU A 114 -8.16 -14.88 -6.54
C LEU A 114 -6.83 -14.23 -6.18
N TYR A 115 -5.73 -14.87 -6.57
CA TYR A 115 -4.38 -14.37 -6.33
C TYR A 115 -3.85 -13.65 -7.55
N TYR A 116 -3.20 -12.52 -7.31
CA TYR A 116 -2.72 -11.63 -8.34
C TYR A 116 -1.20 -11.72 -8.50
N ASN A 117 -0.73 -11.43 -9.72
CA ASN A 117 0.67 -11.23 -10.05
C ASN A 117 0.89 -9.98 -10.92
N ASN A 118 -0.11 -9.11 -11.05
CA ASN A 118 0.08 -7.80 -11.66
C ASN A 118 0.86 -6.87 -10.73
N PHE A 119 1.55 -5.94 -11.36
CA PHE A 119 2.21 -4.82 -10.72
C PHE A 119 1.40 -3.57 -11.06
N ASP A 120 1.03 -2.77 -10.07
CA ASP A 120 0.28 -1.53 -10.28
C ASP A 120 0.96 -0.38 -9.58
N VAL A 121 0.86 0.80 -10.16
CA VAL A 121 1.52 2.00 -9.65
C VAL A 121 0.48 3.09 -9.50
N PHE A 122 0.41 3.67 -8.31
CA PHE A 122 -0.41 4.85 -8.04
C PHE A 122 0.48 6.10 -7.94
N ASP A 123 0.28 7.05 -8.85
CA ASP A 123 0.96 8.34 -8.83
C ASP A 123 0.25 9.28 -7.83
N THR A 124 0.92 9.59 -6.71
CA THR A 124 0.34 10.42 -5.64
C THR A 124 0.33 11.92 -5.96
N ILE A 125 1.01 12.33 -7.03
CA ILE A 125 1.09 13.73 -7.48
C ILE A 125 0.00 13.99 -8.51
N ASN A 126 -0.09 13.12 -9.52
CA ASN A 126 -1.04 13.25 -10.62
C ASN A 126 -2.38 12.51 -10.36
N LEU A 127 -2.48 11.79 -9.24
CA LEU A 127 -3.66 11.03 -8.82
C LEU A 127 -4.14 10.08 -9.92
N ASN A 128 -3.23 9.26 -10.44
CA ASN A 128 -3.57 8.29 -11.48
C ASN A 128 -3.00 6.89 -11.24
N TRP A 129 -3.73 5.89 -11.72
CA TRP A 129 -3.27 4.52 -11.76
C TRP A 129 -2.58 4.20 -13.08
N GLN A 130 -1.48 3.47 -12.97
CA GLN A 130 -0.74 2.88 -14.07
C GLN A 130 -0.66 1.37 -13.84
N VAL A 131 -1.21 0.60 -14.78
CA VAL A 131 -1.19 -0.85 -14.72
C VAL A 131 0.09 -1.34 -15.38
N GLY A 132 0.91 -2.07 -14.63
CA GLY A 132 2.16 -2.66 -15.07
C GLY A 132 1.96 -3.83 -16.02
N SER A 133 3.02 -4.13 -16.79
CA SER A 133 3.03 -5.26 -17.71
C SER A 133 3.08 -6.59 -16.97
N LEU A 134 2.37 -7.59 -17.48
CA LEU A 134 2.48 -8.98 -17.03
C LEU A 134 3.65 -9.73 -17.67
N ILE A 135 4.33 -9.12 -18.64
CA ILE A 135 5.49 -9.72 -19.33
C ILE A 135 6.60 -9.93 -18.29
N ASN A 136 7.03 -11.18 -18.12
CA ASN A 136 8.03 -11.60 -17.13
C ASN A 136 7.65 -11.27 -15.68
N SER A 137 6.36 -11.09 -15.39
CA SER A 137 5.92 -10.91 -14.01
C SER A 137 6.16 -12.20 -13.23
N PRO A 138 6.63 -12.12 -11.97
CA PRO A 138 6.74 -13.29 -11.11
C PRO A 138 5.41 -14.04 -10.93
N VAL A 139 5.49 -15.20 -10.30
CA VAL A 139 4.29 -15.91 -9.81
C VAL A 139 3.51 -15.03 -8.83
N THR A 140 2.22 -15.37 -8.65
CA THR A 140 1.34 -14.69 -7.70
C THR A 140 1.97 -14.64 -6.31
N ARG A 141 1.71 -13.56 -5.55
CA ARG A 141 2.29 -13.38 -4.22
C ARG A 141 1.39 -12.55 -3.32
N THR A 142 1.23 -12.98 -2.08
CA THR A 142 0.51 -12.24 -1.03
C THR A 142 1.13 -12.52 0.34
N LEU A 143 0.81 -11.69 1.34
CA LEU A 143 1.32 -11.76 2.71
C LEU A 143 2.86 -11.69 2.77
N TYR A 144 3.44 -10.89 1.88
CA TYR A 144 4.88 -10.66 1.76
C TYR A 144 5.27 -9.32 2.40
N SER A 145 6.57 -9.12 2.63
CA SER A 145 7.14 -7.79 2.91
C SER A 145 7.81 -7.23 1.65
N ALA A 146 7.84 -5.90 1.52
CA ALA A 146 8.51 -5.22 0.43
C ALA A 146 9.43 -4.11 0.96
N ILE A 147 10.58 -3.90 0.30
CA ILE A 147 11.56 -2.86 0.68
C ILE A 147 12.24 -2.27 -0.55
N LEU A 148 12.48 -0.96 -0.54
CA LEU A 148 13.27 -0.26 -1.56
C LEU A 148 14.74 -0.18 -1.13
N VAL A 149 15.66 -0.58 -2.01
CA VAL A 149 17.10 -0.37 -1.84
C VAL A 149 17.70 0.11 -3.16
N ASN A 150 18.29 1.31 -3.18
CA ASN A 150 18.97 1.88 -4.36
C ASN A 150 18.14 1.86 -5.65
N GLY A 151 16.86 2.21 -5.56
CA GLY A 151 15.97 2.19 -6.72
C GLY A 151 15.63 0.77 -7.18
N ILE A 152 15.65 -0.23 -6.28
CA ILE A 152 15.26 -1.60 -6.55
C ILE A 152 14.31 -2.04 -5.45
N ILE A 153 13.14 -2.58 -5.82
CA ILE A 153 12.15 -3.08 -4.87
C ILE A 153 12.32 -4.58 -4.72
N TYR A 154 12.49 -5.02 -3.48
CA TYR A 154 12.61 -6.44 -3.11
C TYR A 154 11.33 -6.89 -2.43
N TYR A 155 10.73 -7.96 -2.93
CA TYR A 155 9.58 -8.65 -2.31
C TYR A 155 10.05 -9.95 -1.68
N ILE A 156 9.82 -10.10 -0.37
CA ILE A 156 10.40 -11.15 0.45
C ILE A 156 9.28 -11.96 1.13
N GLY A 157 9.33 -13.29 0.97
CA GLY A 157 8.42 -14.22 1.62
C GLY A 157 7.00 -14.20 1.04
N GLY A 158 6.04 -14.58 1.90
CA GLY A 158 4.63 -14.71 1.54
C GLY A 158 4.26 -16.08 0.96
N LYS A 159 3.11 -16.11 0.28
CA LYS A 159 2.55 -17.32 -0.33
C LYS A 159 2.01 -17.02 -1.73
N THR A 160 1.97 -18.04 -2.59
CA THR A 160 1.48 -17.89 -3.97
C THR A 160 -0.01 -18.18 -4.10
N GLN A 161 -0.53 -19.10 -3.29
CA GLN A 161 -1.94 -19.54 -3.26
C GLN A 161 -2.33 -20.00 -1.85
N VAL A 162 -3.57 -20.48 -1.68
CA VAL A 162 -4.03 -21.11 -0.43
C VAL A 162 -3.13 -22.29 -0.09
N ASN A 163 -2.57 -22.31 1.13
CA ASN A 163 -1.69 -23.37 1.64
C ASN A 163 -0.37 -23.60 0.85
N VAL A 164 -0.01 -22.73 -0.10
CA VAL A 164 1.26 -22.82 -0.85
C VAL A 164 2.22 -21.74 -0.38
N TYR A 165 2.99 -22.06 0.66
CA TYR A 165 3.97 -21.15 1.26
C TYR A 165 5.27 -21.17 0.45
N THR A 166 5.78 -19.99 0.13
CA THR A 166 7.08 -19.88 -0.51
C THR A 166 8.16 -19.90 0.58
N PRO A 167 9.21 -20.73 0.46
CA PRO A 167 10.35 -20.63 1.36
C PRO A 167 10.93 -19.20 1.33
N LEU A 168 11.44 -18.70 2.46
CA LEU A 168 12.08 -17.37 2.55
C LEU A 168 13.32 -17.21 1.65
N THR A 169 13.74 -18.26 0.94
CA THR A 169 14.84 -18.23 -0.03
C THR A 169 14.48 -17.56 -1.35
N GLU A 170 13.19 -17.29 -1.62
CA GLU A 170 12.79 -16.59 -2.84
C GLU A 170 12.62 -15.09 -2.59
N VAL A 171 13.49 -14.30 -3.24
CA VAL A 171 13.45 -12.84 -3.25
C VAL A 171 13.18 -12.38 -4.68
N TYR A 172 12.14 -11.59 -4.86
CA TYR A 172 11.76 -11.06 -6.18
C TYR A 172 12.14 -9.60 -6.29
N VAL A 173 12.63 -9.22 -7.47
CA VAL A 173 13.16 -7.89 -7.74
C VAL A 173 12.28 -7.18 -8.77
N ALA A 174 11.77 -6.01 -8.43
CA ALA A 174 11.19 -5.07 -9.40
C ALA A 174 12.08 -3.84 -9.54
N LEU A 175 12.32 -3.45 -10.79
CA LEU A 175 12.98 -2.20 -11.12
C LEU A 175 11.90 -1.11 -11.29
N PRO A 176 11.95 -0.01 -10.52
CA PRO A 176 11.20 1.21 -10.80
C PRO A 176 11.64 1.72 -12.17
N THR A 177 10.89 1.33 -13.20
CA THR A 177 11.05 1.74 -14.60
C THR A 177 12.47 1.62 -15.18
N ARG A 178 12.79 0.45 -15.74
CA ARG A 178 13.51 0.37 -17.02
C ARG A 178 12.70 -0.49 -17.98
N TYR A 179 11.97 0.19 -18.87
CA TYR A 179 11.42 -0.44 -20.06
C TYR A 179 12.59 -0.87 -20.95
N PHE A 180 13.02 -2.12 -20.86
CA PHE A 180 13.81 -2.73 -21.93
C PHE A 180 12.89 -3.57 -22.79
N LYS A 181 12.52 -3.01 -23.94
CA LYS A 181 12.12 -3.77 -25.12
C LYS A 181 13.44 -4.34 -25.66
N TYR A 182 13.64 -5.65 -25.61
CA TYR A 182 14.64 -6.29 -26.47
C TYR A 182 13.90 -6.63 -27.78
N ASP A 183 14.38 -6.04 -28.87
CA ASP A 183 14.11 -6.52 -30.24
C ASP A 183 14.80 -7.87 -30.46
#